data_AF-A0A1J5V7T6-F1
#
_entry.id   AF-A0A1J5V7T6-F1
#
_cell.length_a   1.000
_cell.length_b   1.000
_cell.length_c   1.000
_cell.angle_alpha   90.00
_cell.angle_beta   90.00
_cell.angle_gamma   90.00
#
_symmetry.space_group_name_H-M   'P 1'
#
loop_
_entity.id
_entity.type
_entity.pdbx_description
1 polymer ?
#
loop_
_entity_poly.entity_id
_entity_poly.type
_entity_poly.pdbx_seq_one_letter_code
_entity_poly.pdbx_strand_id
1 'polypeptide(L)'
;MNDPRRRIPRTDALLALAAQEYTALAPHALKAVAGKLQQRARDGEISPEEVTPEFLKACRRHPGSLTPVLNATGVVVHTNIGRAPLAPQAIDAMVDAAQYVDVEMDLAAGVRSRDRGRAATDAILAACPAAEDALVVNNGAAALLLAVATFAEGRDVVISRGELIEIGAGFRLPELIESARVSLVEVGATNRTHPFDYERALDNAGAVLKVHPSNYKVHGFTAETTIAQLREIVRPRGCALIADIGSGLLHPDPLLPDELDATTALLEGADVVLFSGDKLLGGPQAGVMVGTKDAIAKLKRHPLARAVRIDKLRLAALEASLNIDSTPVHDYLHAEPDALKARAEALAAKVGGTVVPHDGRVGGGGAPGFPLPGWAVALDQSLAAPLRTGTPVVLGRVHEDELLIDPRCVPPERDHEIAAAIQIAQRKD
;
A
#
# COMPACT_ATOMS: atom_id res chain seq x y z
N MET A 1 0.82 40.70 37.67
CA MET A 1 0.01 39.81 36.82
C MET A 1 0.55 38.40 36.97
N ASN A 2 -0.34 37.43 37.23
CA ASN A 2 0.03 36.06 37.57
C ASN A 2 0.45 35.32 36.28
N ASP A 3 1.69 34.82 36.21
CA ASP A 3 2.18 34.08 35.04
C ASP A 3 1.35 32.78 34.87
N PRO A 4 0.59 32.62 33.77
CA PRO A 4 -0.28 31.46 33.56
C PRO A 4 0.50 30.14 33.54
N ARG A 5 1.81 30.17 33.22
CA ARG A 5 2.68 28.98 33.23
C ARG A 5 2.84 28.35 34.61
N ARG A 6 2.60 29.11 35.70
CA ARG A 6 2.60 28.58 37.08
C ARG A 6 1.46 27.61 37.36
N ARG A 7 0.41 27.62 36.53
CA ARG A 7 -0.74 26.71 36.64
C ARG A 7 -0.54 25.38 35.89
N ILE A 8 0.53 25.24 35.13
CA ILE A 8 0.82 24.00 34.39
C ILE A 8 1.09 22.87 35.42
N PRO A 9 0.36 21.75 35.35
CA PRO A 9 0.49 20.66 36.32
C PRO A 9 1.90 20.05 36.25
N ARG A 10 2.46 19.72 37.42
CA ARG A 10 3.76 19.03 37.53
C ARG A 10 3.68 17.62 36.97
N THR A 11 4.79 17.11 36.42
CA THR A 11 4.84 15.77 35.83
C THR A 11 4.44 14.69 36.84
N ASP A 12 4.93 14.75 38.08
CA ASP A 12 4.57 13.77 39.11
C ASP A 12 3.07 13.75 39.42
N ALA A 13 2.40 14.90 39.35
CA ALA A 13 0.96 14.98 39.55
C ALA A 13 0.20 14.33 38.39
N LEU A 14 0.64 14.53 37.14
CA LEU A 14 0.07 13.85 35.97
C LEU A 14 0.28 12.33 36.04
N LEU A 15 1.49 11.88 36.38
CA LEU A 15 1.80 10.45 36.50
C LEU A 15 0.96 9.77 37.59
N ALA A 16 0.74 10.43 38.73
CA ALA A 16 -0.12 9.92 39.80
C ALA A 16 -1.57 9.75 39.33
N LEU A 17 -2.08 10.65 38.48
CA LEU A 17 -3.41 10.53 37.88
C LEU A 17 -3.50 9.35 36.90
N ALA A 18 -2.50 9.15 36.05
CA ALA A 18 -2.47 8.01 35.12
C ALA A 18 -2.47 6.65 35.85
N ALA A 19 -1.82 6.57 37.02
CA ALA A 19 -1.80 5.35 37.82
C ALA A 19 -3.18 4.93 38.35
N GLN A 20 -4.12 5.87 38.46
CA GLN A 20 -5.51 5.62 38.90
C GLN A 20 -6.42 5.17 37.75
N GLU A 21 -5.98 5.30 36.51
CA GLU A 21 -6.81 5.19 35.29
C GLU A 21 -6.59 3.87 34.51
N TYR A 22 -5.85 2.89 35.09
CA TYR A 22 -5.48 1.63 34.43
C TYR A 22 -4.96 1.83 32.99
N THR A 23 -3.82 2.52 32.84
CA THR A 23 -3.18 2.73 31.53
C THR A 23 -2.26 1.57 31.14
N ALA A 24 -2.23 1.22 29.85
CA ALA A 24 -1.28 0.27 29.28
C ALA A 24 0.11 0.90 28.97
N LEU A 25 0.27 2.21 29.20
CA LEU A 25 1.51 2.93 28.87
C LEU A 25 2.60 2.72 29.92
N ALA A 26 3.83 2.50 29.45
CA ALA A 26 5.00 2.44 30.31
C ALA A 26 5.35 3.82 30.92
N PRO A 27 6.03 3.88 32.08
CA PRO A 27 6.35 5.15 32.76
C PRO A 27 7.09 6.18 31.91
N HIS A 28 7.99 5.75 31.02
CA HIS A 28 8.72 6.66 30.13
C HIS A 28 7.79 7.29 29.07
N ALA A 29 6.80 6.54 28.56
CA ALA A 29 5.82 7.04 27.60
C ALA A 29 4.90 8.07 28.27
N LEU A 30 4.43 7.79 29.48
CA LEU A 30 3.65 8.75 30.28
C LEU A 30 4.43 10.05 30.52
N LYS A 31 5.73 9.95 30.89
CA LYS A 31 6.60 11.12 31.04
C LYS A 31 6.76 11.92 29.74
N ALA A 32 6.90 11.25 28.61
CA ALA A 32 6.99 11.91 27.30
C ALA A 32 5.68 12.65 26.94
N VAL A 33 4.52 12.03 27.16
CA VAL A 33 3.21 12.66 26.93
C VAL A 33 3.03 13.88 27.84
N ALA A 34 3.32 13.75 29.13
CA ALA A 34 3.28 14.85 30.08
C ALA A 34 4.19 16.00 29.65
N GLY A 35 5.45 15.70 29.32
CA GLY A 35 6.43 16.70 28.86
C GLY A 35 5.97 17.45 27.61
N LYS A 36 5.42 16.72 26.62
CA LYS A 36 4.89 17.32 25.39
C LYS A 36 3.73 18.26 25.67
N LEU A 37 2.74 17.86 26.48
CA LEU A 37 1.58 18.70 26.78
C LEU A 37 1.94 19.91 27.64
N GLN A 38 2.83 19.74 28.62
CA GLN A 38 3.37 20.87 29.38
C GLN A 38 4.12 21.85 28.49
N GLN A 39 4.84 21.37 27.47
CA GLN A 39 5.54 22.23 26.51
C GLN A 39 4.56 23.01 25.64
N ARG A 40 3.53 22.35 25.09
CA ARG A 40 2.45 23.02 24.36
C ARG A 40 1.77 24.12 25.18
N ALA A 41 1.58 23.89 26.49
CA ALA A 41 1.06 24.91 27.40
C ALA A 41 2.04 26.06 27.68
N ARG A 42 3.36 25.78 27.69
CA ARG A 42 4.40 26.83 27.79
C ARG A 42 4.49 27.68 26.52
N ASP A 43 4.24 27.07 25.37
CA ASP A 43 4.27 27.72 24.05
C ASP A 43 2.95 28.44 23.71
N GLY A 44 1.92 28.29 24.55
CA GLY A 44 0.62 28.95 24.39
C GLY A 44 -0.32 28.26 23.40
N GLU A 45 0.01 27.06 22.94
CA GLU A 45 -0.85 26.27 22.05
C GLU A 45 -2.10 25.71 22.76
N ILE A 46 -2.00 25.46 24.06
CA ILE A 46 -3.09 25.04 24.93
C ILE A 46 -3.02 25.80 26.25
N SER A 47 -4.16 25.93 26.93
CA SER A 47 -4.23 26.49 28.27
C SER A 47 -3.63 25.52 29.30
N PRO A 48 -3.07 26.02 30.42
CA PRO A 48 -2.61 25.17 31.52
C PRO A 48 -3.69 24.20 32.05
N GLU A 49 -4.95 24.62 32.02
CA GLU A 49 -6.11 23.83 32.45
C GLU A 49 -6.43 22.67 31.50
N GLU A 50 -6.04 22.78 30.21
CA GLU A 50 -6.23 21.73 29.21
C GLU A 50 -5.20 20.59 29.31
N VAL A 51 -4.06 20.82 30.00
CA VAL A 51 -2.98 19.82 30.11
C VAL A 51 -3.43 18.52 30.75
N THR A 52 -4.18 18.59 31.86
CA THR A 52 -4.62 17.38 32.58
C THR A 52 -5.66 16.56 31.80
N PRO A 53 -6.75 17.16 31.27
CA PRO A 53 -7.70 16.45 30.40
C PRO A 53 -7.06 15.82 29.16
N GLU A 54 -6.19 16.56 28.46
CA GLU A 54 -5.49 16.04 27.28
C GLU A 54 -4.51 14.92 27.64
N PHE A 55 -3.86 15.00 28.81
CA PHE A 55 -2.98 13.94 29.30
C PHE A 55 -3.75 12.66 29.58
N LEU A 56 -4.88 12.73 30.30
CA LEU A 56 -5.72 11.57 30.58
C LEU A 56 -6.31 10.95 29.31
N LYS A 57 -6.76 11.80 28.38
CA LYS A 57 -7.22 11.36 27.06
C LYS A 57 -6.13 10.63 26.28
N ALA A 58 -4.89 11.14 26.31
CA ALA A 58 -3.75 10.48 25.68
C ALA A 58 -3.37 9.16 26.37
N CYS A 59 -3.53 9.06 27.69
CA CYS A 59 -3.25 7.83 28.44
C CYS A 59 -4.22 6.68 28.14
N ARG A 60 -5.45 7.00 27.72
CA ARG A 60 -6.47 6.05 27.31
C ARG A 60 -6.32 5.58 25.85
N ARG A 61 -5.44 6.21 25.07
CA ARG A 61 -5.15 5.78 23.69
C ARG A 61 -4.19 4.59 23.69
N HIS A 62 -4.26 3.80 22.63
CA HIS A 62 -3.28 2.75 22.38
C HIS A 62 -1.86 3.35 22.27
N PRO A 63 -0.80 2.60 22.63
CA PRO A 63 0.60 3.07 22.59
C PRO A 63 1.16 3.36 21.18
N GLY A 64 0.31 3.55 20.18
CA GLY A 64 0.68 3.86 18.80
C GLY A 64 0.72 5.38 18.54
N SER A 65 1.65 5.80 17.70
CA SER A 65 1.76 7.20 17.23
C SER A 65 0.96 7.47 15.95
N LEU A 66 0.57 6.43 15.21
CA LEU A 66 -0.19 6.56 13.98
C LEU A 66 -1.64 6.96 14.27
N THR A 67 -2.17 7.88 13.47
CA THR A 67 -3.52 8.40 13.61
C THR A 67 -4.42 7.80 12.52
N PRO A 68 -5.55 7.17 12.87
CA PRO A 68 -6.53 6.73 11.88
C PRO A 68 -7.06 7.91 11.06
N VAL A 69 -7.15 7.74 9.74
CA VAL A 69 -7.59 8.77 8.79
C VAL A 69 -8.83 8.25 8.03
N LEU A 70 -9.87 9.07 7.96
CA LEU A 70 -10.96 8.89 7.00
C LEU A 70 -10.51 9.47 5.65
N ASN A 71 -10.30 8.59 4.68
CA ASN A 71 -9.86 8.95 3.34
C ASN A 71 -11.02 9.47 2.50
N ALA A 72 -11.21 10.79 2.49
CA ALA A 72 -12.20 11.47 1.65
C ALA A 72 -11.57 12.14 0.42
N THR A 73 -10.42 11.63 -0.06
CA THR A 73 -9.67 12.22 -1.17
C THR A 73 -10.06 11.68 -2.55
N GLY A 74 -10.80 10.57 -2.60
CA GLY A 74 -11.09 9.85 -3.84
C GLY A 74 -9.93 9.00 -4.38
N VAL A 75 -8.79 8.95 -3.67
CA VAL A 75 -7.62 8.16 -4.06
C VAL A 75 -7.64 6.79 -3.38
N VAL A 76 -7.86 5.72 -4.15
CA VAL A 76 -8.04 4.35 -3.63
C VAL A 76 -6.76 3.82 -2.97
N VAL A 77 -5.64 3.82 -3.70
CA VAL A 77 -4.33 3.42 -3.21
C VAL A 77 -3.50 4.67 -2.88
N HIS A 78 -3.71 5.18 -1.67
CA HIS A 78 -3.09 6.41 -1.22
C HIS A 78 -1.80 6.14 -0.42
N THR A 79 -0.64 6.35 -1.04
CA THR A 79 0.67 6.02 -0.46
C THR A 79 0.96 6.71 0.88
N ASN A 80 0.57 7.98 1.05
CA ASN A 80 0.86 8.74 2.28
C ASN A 80 0.05 8.29 3.51
N ILE A 81 -1.06 7.57 3.32
CA ILE A 81 -1.94 7.12 4.42
C ILE A 81 -2.06 5.60 4.49
N GLY A 82 -1.11 4.87 3.87
CA GLY A 82 -0.96 3.43 4.09
C GLY A 82 -1.46 2.52 2.96
N ARG A 83 -1.73 3.05 1.76
CA ARG A 83 -2.16 2.29 0.56
C ARG A 83 -3.49 1.56 0.79
N ALA A 84 -3.54 0.23 0.61
CA ALA A 84 -4.75 -0.58 0.70
C ALA A 84 -5.25 -0.72 2.15
N PRO A 85 -6.50 -0.31 2.46
CA PRO A 85 -7.13 -0.69 3.72
C PRO A 85 -7.52 -2.18 3.69
N LEU A 86 -7.38 -2.85 4.84
CA LEU A 86 -7.74 -4.25 4.98
C LEU A 86 -9.23 -4.43 5.29
N ALA A 87 -9.81 -5.50 4.74
CA ALA A 87 -11.14 -5.95 5.14
C ALA A 87 -11.16 -6.40 6.62
N PRO A 88 -12.30 -6.36 7.31
CA PRO A 88 -12.43 -6.83 8.70
C PRO A 88 -11.87 -8.24 8.92
N GLN A 89 -12.13 -9.17 7.98
CA GLN A 89 -11.67 -10.56 8.04
C GLN A 89 -10.13 -10.66 8.01
N ALA A 90 -9.46 -9.81 7.22
CA ALA A 90 -8.01 -9.77 7.18
C ALA A 90 -7.41 -9.13 8.45
N ILE A 91 -8.12 -8.19 9.06
CA ILE A 91 -7.75 -7.63 10.37
C ILE A 91 -7.89 -8.69 11.46
N ASP A 92 -8.99 -9.45 11.49
CA ASP A 92 -9.21 -10.53 12.45
C ASP A 92 -8.11 -11.59 12.34
N ALA A 93 -7.76 -12.00 11.12
CA ALA A 93 -6.63 -12.92 10.88
C ALA A 93 -5.29 -12.37 11.41
N MET A 94 -5.05 -11.05 11.32
CA MET A 94 -3.86 -10.43 11.92
C MET A 94 -3.89 -10.44 13.45
N VAL A 95 -5.07 -10.21 14.05
CA VAL A 95 -5.24 -10.23 15.50
C VAL A 95 -4.97 -11.63 16.05
N ASP A 96 -5.48 -12.67 15.40
CA ASP A 96 -5.19 -14.06 15.75
C ASP A 96 -3.70 -14.37 15.58
N ALA A 97 -3.11 -13.96 14.44
CA ALA A 97 -1.69 -14.12 14.17
C ALA A 97 -0.78 -13.32 15.11
N ALA A 98 -1.30 -12.34 15.86
CA ALA A 98 -0.53 -11.62 16.88
C ALA A 98 -0.11 -12.55 18.03
N GLN A 99 -0.90 -13.59 18.31
CA GLN A 99 -0.63 -14.63 19.30
C GLN A 99 0.20 -15.79 18.71
N TYR A 100 0.28 -16.92 19.40
CA TYR A 100 0.91 -18.12 18.85
C TYR A 100 0.02 -18.73 17.76
N VAL A 101 0.61 -18.91 16.58
CA VAL A 101 -0.02 -19.55 15.41
C VAL A 101 0.96 -20.53 14.76
N ASP A 102 0.42 -21.47 14.02
CA ASP A 102 1.07 -22.63 13.41
C ASP A 102 1.80 -22.33 12.09
N VAL A 103 2.32 -21.11 11.93
CA VAL A 103 2.95 -20.61 10.69
C VAL A 103 4.05 -21.52 10.11
N GLU A 104 4.75 -22.28 10.95
CA GLU A 104 5.80 -23.23 10.60
C GLU A 104 5.58 -24.61 11.27
N MET A 105 4.37 -24.93 11.71
CA MET A 105 4.06 -26.17 12.43
C MET A 105 3.01 -26.98 11.67
N ASP A 106 3.26 -28.27 11.48
CA ASP A 106 2.20 -29.22 11.15
C ASP A 106 1.57 -29.65 12.47
N LEU A 107 0.35 -29.17 12.73
CA LEU A 107 -0.38 -29.49 13.97
C LEU A 107 -0.76 -30.97 14.08
N ALA A 108 -1.00 -31.66 12.96
CA ALA A 108 -1.38 -33.07 12.97
C ALA A 108 -0.17 -33.96 13.28
N ALA A 109 0.99 -33.65 12.70
CA ALA A 109 2.22 -34.41 12.92
C ALA A 109 3.02 -33.94 14.15
N GLY A 110 2.76 -32.74 14.66
CA GLY A 110 3.48 -32.14 15.80
C GLY A 110 4.94 -31.78 15.48
N VAL A 111 5.26 -31.54 14.21
CA VAL A 111 6.63 -31.25 13.74
C VAL A 111 6.67 -29.99 12.89
N ARG A 112 7.87 -29.44 12.72
CA ARG A 112 8.07 -28.27 11.88
C ARG A 112 7.67 -28.56 10.43
N SER A 113 6.78 -27.74 9.88
CA SER A 113 6.43 -27.76 8.46
C SER A 113 7.61 -27.29 7.60
N ARG A 114 7.79 -27.92 6.45
CA ARG A 114 8.76 -27.47 5.43
C ARG A 114 8.23 -26.29 4.61
N ASP A 115 6.91 -26.13 4.57
CA ASP A 115 6.20 -25.14 3.77
C ASP A 115 5.58 -24.10 4.70
N ARG A 116 6.40 -23.15 5.12
CA ARG A 116 5.95 -22.01 5.92
C ARG A 116 4.84 -21.26 5.16
N GLY A 117 3.69 -21.06 5.80
CA GLY A 117 2.60 -20.29 5.20
C GLY A 117 1.95 -20.96 4.00
N ARG A 118 1.87 -22.30 4.01
CA ARG A 118 1.29 -23.10 2.93
C ARG A 118 -0.10 -22.61 2.51
N ALA A 119 -0.95 -22.25 3.46
CA ALA A 119 -2.31 -21.79 3.18
C ALA A 119 -2.35 -20.48 2.37
N ALA A 120 -1.47 -19.51 2.68
CA ALA A 120 -1.31 -18.30 1.85
C ALA A 120 -0.84 -18.63 0.43
N THR A 121 0.10 -19.56 0.28
CA THR A 121 0.54 -20.03 -1.05
C THR A 121 -0.62 -20.68 -1.82
N ASP A 122 -1.38 -21.55 -1.17
CA ASP A 122 -2.53 -22.23 -1.78
C ASP A 122 -3.62 -21.21 -2.18
N ALA A 123 -3.87 -20.18 -1.36
CA ALA A 123 -4.79 -19.09 -1.69
C ALA A 123 -4.33 -18.28 -2.90
N ILE A 124 -3.03 -17.97 -3.00
CA ILE A 124 -2.46 -17.28 -4.18
C ILE A 124 -2.64 -18.13 -5.44
N LEU A 125 -2.37 -19.44 -5.37
CA LEU A 125 -2.50 -20.35 -6.50
C LEU A 125 -3.96 -20.54 -6.93
N ALA A 126 -4.90 -20.59 -5.96
CA ALA A 126 -6.32 -20.60 -6.25
C ALA A 126 -6.76 -19.30 -6.94
N ALA A 127 -6.24 -18.15 -6.49
CA ALA A 127 -6.53 -16.85 -7.05
C ALA A 127 -5.77 -16.55 -8.36
N CYS A 128 -4.70 -17.27 -8.70
CA CYS A 128 -3.97 -17.13 -9.97
C CYS A 128 -3.62 -18.51 -10.55
N PRO A 129 -4.58 -19.22 -11.16
CA PRO A 129 -4.40 -20.62 -11.59
C PRO A 129 -3.36 -20.82 -12.71
N ALA A 130 -2.95 -19.76 -13.40
CA ALA A 130 -1.88 -19.82 -14.39
C ALA A 130 -0.49 -20.04 -13.76
N ALA A 131 -0.36 -19.81 -12.44
CA ALA A 131 0.88 -20.04 -11.71
C ALA A 131 1.02 -21.52 -11.29
N GLU A 132 2.22 -22.07 -11.39
CA GLU A 132 2.50 -23.44 -10.93
C GLU A 132 2.93 -23.49 -9.46
N ASP A 133 3.56 -22.41 -8.97
CA ASP A 133 3.96 -22.23 -7.58
C ASP A 133 4.03 -20.73 -7.23
N ALA A 134 4.12 -20.42 -5.95
CA ALA A 134 4.25 -19.06 -5.44
C ALA A 134 5.25 -18.92 -4.28
N LEU A 135 5.73 -17.70 -4.08
CA LEU A 135 6.55 -17.29 -2.94
C LEU A 135 6.13 -15.89 -2.48
N VAL A 136 6.03 -15.71 -1.17
CA VAL A 136 5.73 -14.41 -0.56
C VAL A 136 6.91 -13.90 0.27
N VAL A 137 7.32 -12.67 -0.02
CA VAL A 137 8.40 -11.94 0.64
C VAL A 137 7.89 -10.60 1.19
N ASN A 138 8.77 -9.82 1.83
CA ASN A 138 8.41 -8.64 2.61
C ASN A 138 7.68 -7.53 1.83
N ASN A 139 8.07 -7.26 0.59
CA ASN A 139 7.45 -6.26 -0.30
C ASN A 139 7.91 -6.46 -1.76
N GLY A 140 7.30 -5.74 -2.72
CA GLY A 140 7.67 -5.81 -4.14
C GLY A 140 9.16 -5.54 -4.43
N ALA A 141 9.77 -4.57 -3.73
CA ALA A 141 11.21 -4.30 -3.88
C ALA A 141 12.08 -5.50 -3.47
N ALA A 142 11.71 -6.18 -2.39
CA ALA A 142 12.37 -7.41 -1.97
C ALA A 142 12.16 -8.56 -2.96
N ALA A 143 10.99 -8.65 -3.59
CA ALA A 143 10.71 -9.64 -4.64
C ALA A 143 11.61 -9.42 -5.84
N LEU A 144 11.73 -8.17 -6.31
CA LEU A 144 12.62 -7.81 -7.40
C LEU A 144 14.08 -8.11 -7.06
N LEU A 145 14.56 -7.67 -5.89
CA LEU A 145 15.93 -7.93 -5.43
C LEU A 145 16.24 -9.44 -5.40
N LEU A 146 15.32 -10.25 -4.87
CA LEU A 146 15.47 -11.69 -4.83
C LEU A 146 15.49 -12.30 -6.23
N ALA A 147 14.63 -11.83 -7.14
CA ALA A 147 14.56 -12.32 -8.51
C ALA A 147 15.85 -12.07 -9.28
N VAL A 148 16.34 -10.82 -9.29
CA VAL A 148 17.57 -10.49 -10.03
C VAL A 148 18.79 -11.17 -9.43
N ALA A 149 18.89 -11.25 -8.09
CA ALA A 149 19.96 -12.00 -7.43
C ALA A 149 19.93 -13.49 -7.79
N THR A 150 18.74 -14.08 -7.92
CA THR A 150 18.60 -15.53 -8.21
C THR A 150 18.90 -15.88 -9.66
N PHE A 151 18.47 -15.04 -10.60
CA PHE A 151 18.53 -15.37 -12.03
C PHE A 151 19.72 -14.75 -12.78
N ALA A 152 20.36 -13.71 -12.21
CA ALA A 152 21.44 -12.99 -12.86
C ALA A 152 22.71 -12.85 -12.01
N GLU A 153 22.92 -13.69 -11.00
CA GLU A 153 24.18 -13.68 -10.22
C GLU A 153 25.40 -13.83 -11.16
N GLY A 154 26.29 -12.82 -11.15
CA GLY A 154 27.47 -12.77 -12.02
C GLY A 154 27.18 -12.60 -13.52
N ARG A 155 25.93 -12.28 -13.87
CA ARG A 155 25.43 -12.10 -15.25
C ARG A 155 24.69 -10.77 -15.36
N ASP A 156 24.18 -10.48 -16.56
CA ASP A 156 23.49 -9.23 -16.83
C ASP A 156 21.98 -9.35 -16.65
N VAL A 157 21.34 -8.27 -16.19
CA VAL A 157 19.90 -8.05 -16.25
C VAL A 157 19.64 -7.05 -17.37
N VAL A 158 18.89 -7.47 -18.39
CA VAL A 158 18.56 -6.61 -19.54
C VAL A 158 17.19 -5.97 -19.34
N ILE A 159 17.08 -4.65 -19.49
CA ILE A 159 15.86 -3.88 -19.28
C ILE A 159 15.72 -2.75 -20.31
N SER A 160 14.48 -2.40 -20.66
CA SER A 160 14.19 -1.21 -21.48
C SER A 160 14.49 0.08 -20.72
N ARG A 161 15.11 1.07 -21.37
CA ARG A 161 15.30 2.41 -20.79
C ARG A 161 14.01 3.10 -20.38
N GLY A 162 12.91 2.84 -21.10
CA GLY A 162 11.59 3.37 -20.78
C GLY A 162 10.97 2.81 -19.51
N GLU A 163 11.58 1.78 -18.92
CA GLU A 163 11.10 1.03 -17.77
C GLU A 163 11.96 1.26 -16.51
N LEU A 164 12.94 2.17 -16.58
CA LEU A 164 13.75 2.57 -15.44
C LEU A 164 12.99 3.59 -14.60
N ILE A 165 12.39 3.10 -13.51
CA ILE A 165 11.47 3.89 -12.70
C ILE A 165 12.08 4.35 -11.37
N GLU A 166 11.67 5.55 -10.94
CA GLU A 166 11.81 6.02 -9.56
C GLU A 166 10.41 6.02 -8.92
N ILE A 167 10.28 5.45 -7.72
CA ILE A 167 9.00 5.34 -7.00
C ILE A 167 9.13 5.94 -5.60
N GLY A 168 8.09 6.65 -5.17
CA GLY A 168 7.97 7.12 -3.78
C GLY A 168 9.09 8.08 -3.37
N ALA A 169 9.70 7.84 -2.21
CA ALA A 169 10.70 8.72 -1.58
C ALA A 169 12.14 8.45 -2.08
N GLY A 170 12.34 8.42 -3.40
CA GLY A 170 13.67 8.22 -4.01
C GLY A 170 14.11 6.76 -4.17
N PHE A 171 13.19 5.79 -4.14
CA PHE A 171 13.53 4.42 -4.50
C PHE A 171 13.76 4.32 -6.01
N ARG A 172 15.00 3.97 -6.39
CA ARG A 172 15.42 3.85 -7.79
C ARG A 172 15.68 2.40 -8.14
N LEU A 173 14.99 1.93 -9.18
CA LEU A 173 15.11 0.56 -9.66
C LEU A 173 16.58 0.16 -9.97
N PRO A 174 17.38 0.98 -10.68
CA PRO A 174 18.76 0.63 -11.00
C PRO A 174 19.62 0.39 -9.76
N GLU A 175 19.54 1.30 -8.77
CA GLU A 175 20.34 1.23 -7.54
C GLU A 175 20.01 -0.05 -6.74
N LEU A 176 18.74 -0.45 -6.71
CA LEU A 176 18.35 -1.71 -6.09
C LEU A 176 18.92 -2.91 -6.86
N ILE A 177 18.78 -2.93 -8.18
CA ILE A 177 19.25 -4.06 -9.00
C ILE A 177 20.77 -4.23 -8.84
N GLU A 178 21.53 -3.16 -8.99
CA GLU A 178 23.00 -3.19 -8.87
C GLU A 178 23.47 -3.63 -7.47
N SER A 179 22.67 -3.39 -6.42
CA SER A 179 22.96 -3.87 -5.06
C SER A 179 23.00 -5.41 -4.94
N ALA A 180 22.36 -6.12 -5.89
CA ALA A 180 22.41 -7.59 -5.98
C ALA A 180 23.71 -8.12 -6.63
N ARG A 181 24.69 -7.26 -6.92
CA ARG A 181 25.93 -7.60 -7.64
C ARG A 181 25.67 -8.18 -9.03
N VAL A 182 24.67 -7.62 -9.71
CA VAL A 182 24.35 -7.90 -11.11
C VAL A 182 24.60 -6.65 -11.93
N SER A 183 24.99 -6.80 -13.19
CA SER A 183 25.14 -5.67 -14.10
C SER A 183 23.80 -5.35 -14.77
N LEU A 184 23.40 -4.08 -14.77
CA LEU A 184 22.22 -3.64 -15.50
C LEU A 184 22.61 -3.27 -16.94
N VAL A 185 21.95 -3.86 -17.93
CA VAL A 185 22.14 -3.56 -19.35
C VAL A 185 20.86 -2.94 -19.89
N GLU A 186 20.94 -1.65 -20.15
CA GLU A 186 19.82 -0.87 -20.66
C GLU A 186 19.74 -0.94 -22.19
N VAL A 187 18.54 -1.16 -22.73
CA VAL A 187 18.29 -1.24 -24.17
C VAL A 187 17.20 -0.26 -24.63
N GLY A 188 17.17 0.03 -25.94
CA GLY A 188 16.19 0.93 -26.55
C GLY A 188 16.34 2.39 -26.11
N ALA A 189 15.22 3.11 -26.13
CA ALA A 189 15.09 4.51 -25.74
C ALA A 189 13.92 4.69 -24.77
N THR A 190 13.82 5.85 -24.14
CA THR A 190 12.78 6.15 -23.12
C THR A 190 11.36 5.92 -23.64
N ASN A 191 11.06 6.32 -24.86
CA ASN A 191 9.73 6.20 -25.45
C ASN A 191 9.56 4.96 -26.33
N ARG A 192 10.64 4.39 -26.85
CA ARG A 192 10.59 3.32 -27.85
C ARG A 192 11.66 2.26 -27.59
N THR A 193 11.19 1.04 -27.39
CA THR A 193 12.02 -0.15 -27.33
C THR A 193 11.40 -1.22 -28.23
N HIS A 194 12.26 -1.91 -28.98
CA HIS A 194 11.87 -2.91 -29.98
C HIS A 194 12.51 -4.27 -29.70
N PRO A 195 11.99 -5.38 -30.27
CA PRO A 195 12.57 -6.71 -30.14
C PRO A 195 14.08 -6.79 -30.40
N PHE A 196 14.55 -6.14 -31.47
CA PHE A 196 15.97 -6.16 -31.86
C PHE A 196 16.89 -5.48 -30.83
N ASP A 197 16.37 -4.58 -30.00
CA ASP A 197 17.16 -3.92 -28.95
C ASP A 197 17.56 -4.94 -27.87
N TYR A 198 16.62 -5.82 -27.51
CA TYR A 198 16.90 -6.92 -26.59
C TYR A 198 17.81 -7.97 -27.21
N GLU A 199 17.54 -8.39 -28.45
CA GLU A 199 18.31 -9.45 -29.13
C GLU A 199 19.82 -9.21 -29.15
N ARG A 200 20.24 -7.94 -29.20
CA ARG A 200 21.65 -7.50 -29.23
C ARG A 200 22.33 -7.50 -27.86
N ALA A 201 21.57 -7.64 -26.77
CA ALA A 201 22.05 -7.50 -25.40
C ALA A 201 22.04 -8.81 -24.59
N LEU A 202 21.72 -9.95 -25.22
CA LEU A 202 21.51 -11.22 -24.50
C LEU A 202 22.75 -12.11 -24.34
N ASP A 203 23.93 -11.72 -24.83
CA ASP A 203 25.11 -12.60 -24.85
C ASP A 203 25.52 -13.08 -23.44
N ASN A 204 25.48 -12.20 -22.43
CA ASN A 204 25.78 -12.53 -21.04
C ASN A 204 24.54 -12.44 -20.11
N ALA A 205 23.34 -12.25 -20.67
CA ALA A 205 22.13 -12.02 -19.88
C ALA A 205 21.70 -13.24 -19.07
N GLY A 206 21.61 -13.10 -17.74
CA GLY A 206 20.98 -14.09 -16.86
C GLY A 206 19.46 -13.96 -16.85
N ALA A 207 18.98 -12.72 -16.95
CA ALA A 207 17.56 -12.41 -16.98
C ALA A 207 17.24 -11.23 -17.91
N VAL A 208 16.05 -11.25 -18.47
CA VAL A 208 15.37 -10.09 -19.02
C VAL A 208 14.30 -9.67 -18.02
N LEU A 209 14.32 -8.39 -17.67
CA LEU A 209 13.37 -7.77 -16.76
C LEU A 209 12.43 -6.87 -17.56
N LYS A 210 11.13 -7.14 -17.42
CA LYS A 210 10.04 -6.34 -17.96
C LYS A 210 9.32 -5.64 -16.80
N VAL A 211 9.26 -4.32 -16.78
CA VAL A 211 8.64 -3.58 -15.67
C VAL A 211 7.47 -2.74 -16.16
N HIS A 212 6.33 -2.85 -15.46
CA HIS A 212 5.18 -1.98 -15.69
C HIS A 212 5.41 -0.59 -15.06
N PRO A 213 5.32 0.50 -15.82
CA PRO A 213 5.39 1.85 -15.27
C PRO A 213 4.11 2.20 -14.48
N SER A 214 4.00 1.68 -13.26
CA SER A 214 2.80 1.79 -12.40
C SER A 214 2.57 3.17 -11.76
N ASN A 215 3.47 4.14 -11.97
CA ASN A 215 3.39 5.48 -11.36
C ASN A 215 3.51 6.65 -12.35
N TYR A 216 3.74 6.42 -13.64
CA TYR A 216 3.70 7.45 -14.69
C TYR A 216 3.27 6.86 -16.04
N LYS A 217 2.95 7.72 -17.01
CA LYS A 217 2.73 7.32 -18.41
C LYS A 217 3.55 8.20 -19.35
N VAL A 218 4.05 7.62 -20.43
CA VAL A 218 4.65 8.34 -21.55
C VAL A 218 3.63 8.40 -22.68
N HIS A 219 3.32 9.61 -23.17
CA HIS A 219 2.39 9.82 -24.29
C HIS A 219 3.13 10.30 -25.54
N GLY A 220 2.56 10.03 -26.72
CA GLY A 220 3.12 10.43 -28.02
C GLY A 220 3.58 9.22 -28.85
N PHE A 221 4.75 9.32 -29.47
CA PHE A 221 5.34 8.22 -30.25
C PHE A 221 6.00 7.20 -29.34
N THR A 222 5.23 6.22 -28.87
CA THR A 222 5.70 5.14 -28.01
C THR A 222 5.76 3.80 -28.74
N ALA A 223 6.65 2.92 -28.29
CA ALA A 223 6.71 1.53 -28.72
C ALA A 223 7.30 0.67 -27.59
N GLU A 224 6.73 -0.49 -27.38
CA GLU A 224 7.08 -1.37 -26.28
C GLU A 224 7.13 -2.83 -26.76
N THR A 225 8.14 -3.58 -26.34
CA THR A 225 8.24 -5.02 -26.59
C THR A 225 7.37 -5.75 -25.56
N THR A 226 6.44 -6.59 -26.03
CA THR A 226 5.50 -7.34 -25.17
C THR A 226 6.18 -8.53 -24.48
N ILE A 227 5.55 -9.08 -23.43
CA ILE A 227 6.10 -10.26 -22.73
C ILE A 227 6.16 -11.45 -23.69
N ALA A 228 5.12 -11.67 -24.51
CA ALA A 228 5.12 -12.72 -25.53
C ALA A 228 6.29 -12.57 -26.54
N GLN A 229 6.58 -11.36 -27.00
CA GLN A 229 7.73 -11.10 -27.87
C GLN A 229 9.06 -11.38 -27.16
N LEU A 230 9.19 -10.95 -25.90
CA LEU A 230 10.39 -11.23 -25.08
C LEU A 230 10.58 -12.73 -24.87
N ARG A 231 9.51 -13.50 -24.66
CA ARG A 231 9.56 -14.96 -24.49
C ARG A 231 10.22 -15.65 -25.67
N GLU A 232 9.87 -15.27 -26.89
CA GLU A 232 10.46 -15.81 -28.12
C GLU A 232 11.96 -15.47 -28.23
N ILE A 233 12.35 -14.27 -27.79
CA ILE A 233 13.74 -13.81 -27.83
C ILE A 233 14.61 -14.52 -26.77
N VAL A 234 14.08 -14.76 -25.56
CA VAL A 234 14.86 -15.31 -24.43
C VAL A 234 14.94 -16.83 -24.40
N ARG A 235 13.94 -17.55 -24.94
CA ARG A 235 13.86 -19.01 -24.90
C ARG A 235 15.08 -19.71 -25.53
N PRO A 236 15.59 -19.32 -26.71
CA PRO A 236 16.74 -19.98 -27.31
C PRO A 236 18.04 -19.82 -26.51
N ARG A 237 18.11 -18.81 -25.62
CA ARG A 237 19.31 -18.45 -24.85
C ARG A 237 19.29 -18.90 -23.40
N GLY A 238 18.18 -19.48 -22.94
CA GLY A 238 18.02 -19.95 -21.56
C GLY A 238 18.04 -18.83 -20.51
N CYS A 239 17.71 -17.59 -20.89
CA CYS A 239 17.57 -16.47 -19.98
C CYS A 239 16.20 -16.53 -19.28
N ALA A 240 16.16 -16.16 -18.01
CA ALA A 240 14.88 -16.02 -17.29
C ALA A 240 14.14 -14.77 -17.78
N LEU A 241 12.81 -14.86 -17.93
CA LEU A 241 11.94 -13.73 -18.18
C LEU A 241 11.20 -13.36 -16.88
N ILE A 242 11.54 -12.21 -16.32
CA ILE A 242 10.95 -11.66 -15.10
C ILE A 242 10.00 -10.53 -15.52
N ALA A 243 8.73 -10.62 -15.12
CA ALA A 243 7.77 -9.52 -15.28
C ALA A 243 7.44 -8.90 -13.91
N ASP A 244 7.79 -7.64 -13.70
CA ASP A 244 7.36 -6.87 -12.54
C ASP A 244 6.15 -6.01 -12.93
N ILE A 245 4.95 -6.52 -12.66
CA ILE A 245 3.71 -5.78 -12.93
C ILE A 245 3.44 -4.74 -11.84
N GLY A 246 4.05 -4.91 -10.67
CA GLY A 246 4.04 -3.96 -9.57
C GLY A 246 2.69 -3.78 -8.84
N SER A 247 1.57 -3.75 -9.56
CA SER A 247 0.23 -3.30 -9.13
C SER A 247 -0.52 -4.31 -8.26
N GLY A 248 -0.28 -5.60 -8.45
CA GLY A 248 -0.98 -6.66 -7.74
C GLY A 248 -2.32 -7.06 -8.36
N LEU A 249 -2.58 -6.65 -9.61
CA LEU A 249 -3.72 -7.15 -10.36
C LEU A 249 -3.49 -8.61 -10.75
N LEU A 250 -4.38 -9.52 -10.33
CA LEU A 250 -4.23 -10.96 -10.60
C LEU A 250 -4.82 -11.39 -11.94
N HIS A 251 -5.91 -10.75 -12.35
CA HIS A 251 -6.65 -11.04 -13.58
C HIS A 251 -6.98 -9.74 -14.31
N PRO A 252 -7.21 -9.78 -15.64
CA PRO A 252 -7.67 -8.61 -16.38
C PRO A 252 -8.91 -7.99 -15.74
N ASP A 253 -8.87 -6.69 -15.49
CA ASP A 253 -10.01 -5.93 -14.97
C ASP A 253 -10.59 -5.08 -16.11
N PRO A 254 -11.89 -5.23 -16.46
CA PRO A 254 -12.52 -4.44 -17.51
C PRO A 254 -12.44 -2.93 -17.30
N LEU A 255 -12.35 -2.47 -16.04
CA LEU A 255 -12.19 -1.07 -15.71
C LEU A 255 -10.76 -0.58 -16.00
N LEU A 256 -9.77 -1.46 -15.91
CA LEU A 256 -8.34 -1.14 -16.09
C LEU A 256 -7.74 -1.95 -17.25
N PRO A 257 -8.22 -1.78 -18.49
CA PRO A 257 -7.86 -2.64 -19.62
C PRO A 257 -6.38 -2.57 -20.03
N ASP A 258 -5.70 -1.47 -19.70
CA ASP A 258 -4.28 -1.26 -19.99
C ASP A 258 -3.35 -1.68 -18.83
N GLU A 259 -3.90 -2.10 -17.69
CA GLU A 259 -3.10 -2.49 -16.53
C GLU A 259 -2.64 -3.94 -16.67
N LEU A 260 -1.33 -4.19 -16.51
CA LEU A 260 -0.80 -5.55 -16.58
C LEU A 260 -1.25 -6.38 -15.37
N ASP A 261 -1.67 -7.61 -15.64
CA ASP A 261 -2.09 -8.59 -14.64
C ASP A 261 -1.20 -9.84 -14.62
N ALA A 262 -1.20 -10.54 -13.49
CA ALA A 262 -0.35 -11.71 -13.29
C ALA A 262 -0.70 -12.89 -14.20
N THR A 263 -1.99 -13.14 -14.43
CA THR A 263 -2.46 -14.27 -15.25
C THR A 263 -2.02 -14.11 -16.71
N THR A 264 -2.27 -12.94 -17.31
CA THR A 264 -1.85 -12.66 -18.69
C THR A 264 -0.33 -12.73 -18.84
N ALA A 265 0.44 -12.13 -17.93
CA ALA A 265 1.89 -12.14 -17.98
C ALA A 265 2.48 -13.57 -17.92
N LEU A 266 1.90 -14.46 -17.11
CA LEU A 266 2.28 -15.88 -17.05
C LEU A 266 1.94 -16.61 -18.36
N LEU A 267 0.73 -16.41 -18.89
CA LEU A 267 0.29 -17.03 -20.14
C LEU A 267 1.10 -16.57 -21.35
N GLU A 268 1.60 -15.32 -21.34
CA GLU A 268 2.53 -14.80 -22.34
C GLU A 268 3.98 -15.32 -22.18
N GLY A 269 4.26 -16.06 -21.10
CA GLY A 269 5.49 -16.85 -20.95
C GLY A 269 6.52 -16.27 -19.98
N ALA A 270 6.14 -15.35 -19.08
CA ALA A 270 7.01 -14.97 -17.98
C ALA A 270 7.36 -16.20 -17.11
N ASP A 271 8.63 -16.38 -16.77
CA ASP A 271 9.06 -17.46 -15.88
C ASP A 271 8.67 -17.15 -14.42
N VAL A 272 8.62 -15.86 -14.07
CA VAL A 272 8.13 -15.33 -12.80
C VAL A 272 7.50 -13.95 -12.99
N VAL A 273 6.38 -13.71 -12.31
CA VAL A 273 5.69 -12.42 -12.19
C VAL A 273 5.77 -11.92 -10.75
N LEU A 274 6.09 -10.63 -10.59
CA LEU A 274 6.29 -9.95 -9.31
C LEU A 274 5.25 -8.85 -9.12
N PHE A 275 4.69 -8.74 -7.92
CA PHE A 275 3.78 -7.65 -7.57
C PHE A 275 3.71 -7.35 -6.07
N SER A 276 3.12 -6.20 -5.71
CA SER A 276 2.87 -5.83 -4.31
C SER A 276 1.49 -6.28 -3.84
N GLY A 277 1.40 -6.76 -2.59
CA GLY A 277 0.12 -7.18 -2.00
C GLY A 277 -0.78 -6.05 -1.49
N ASP A 278 -0.23 -4.86 -1.23
CA ASP A 278 -0.93 -3.71 -0.64
C ASP A 278 -1.33 -2.64 -1.65
N LYS A 279 -1.57 -3.05 -2.89
CA LYS A 279 -1.99 -2.18 -3.99
C LYS A 279 -3.34 -2.67 -4.52
N LEU A 280 -3.47 -2.99 -5.81
CA LEU A 280 -4.73 -3.47 -6.41
C LEU A 280 -5.20 -4.81 -5.87
N LEU A 281 -4.29 -5.62 -5.32
CA LEU A 281 -4.67 -6.86 -4.61
C LEU A 281 -5.54 -6.58 -3.37
N GLY A 282 -5.41 -5.41 -2.74
CA GLY A 282 -6.20 -5.05 -1.57
C GLY A 282 -5.82 -5.78 -0.27
N GLY A 283 -4.63 -6.36 -0.22
CA GLY A 283 -4.10 -7.07 0.95
C GLY A 283 -3.09 -6.25 1.76
N PRO A 284 -2.31 -6.90 2.65
CA PRO A 284 -1.24 -6.24 3.41
C PRO A 284 0.02 -6.08 2.56
N GLN A 285 1.00 -5.31 3.07
CA GLN A 285 2.28 -5.18 2.38
C GLN A 285 2.94 -6.56 2.23
N ALA A 286 3.18 -6.94 0.99
CA ALA A 286 3.85 -8.18 0.61
C ALA A 286 4.51 -8.01 -0.76
N GLY A 287 5.54 -8.78 -1.03
CA GLY A 287 6.04 -9.03 -2.38
C GLY A 287 5.61 -10.43 -2.77
N VAL A 288 4.73 -10.53 -3.75
CA VAL A 288 4.22 -11.82 -4.22
C VAL A 288 4.93 -12.17 -5.52
N MET A 289 5.41 -13.40 -5.59
CA MET A 289 6.09 -13.96 -6.75
C MET A 289 5.32 -15.21 -7.17
N VAL A 290 4.80 -15.21 -8.39
CA VAL A 290 4.09 -16.35 -8.99
C VAL A 290 4.79 -16.76 -10.27
N GLY A 291 4.83 -18.05 -10.60
CA GLY A 291 5.61 -18.48 -11.75
C GLY A 291 5.64 -19.98 -11.95
N THR A 292 6.59 -20.41 -12.78
CA THR A 292 6.87 -21.84 -12.97
C THR A 292 7.43 -22.45 -11.68
N LYS A 293 7.15 -23.74 -11.47
CA LYS A 293 7.61 -24.48 -10.29
C LYS A 293 9.13 -24.43 -10.15
N ASP A 294 9.85 -24.54 -11.27
CA ASP A 294 11.31 -24.50 -11.29
C ASP A 294 11.87 -23.11 -10.95
N ALA A 295 11.27 -22.04 -11.46
CA ALA A 295 11.68 -20.67 -11.13
C ALA A 295 11.46 -20.37 -9.64
N ILE A 296 10.27 -20.67 -9.12
CA ILE A 296 9.93 -20.45 -7.71
C ILE A 296 10.79 -21.32 -6.78
N ALA A 297 11.10 -22.56 -7.17
CA ALA A 297 12.00 -23.41 -6.38
C ALA A 297 13.43 -22.85 -6.29
N LYS A 298 13.95 -22.20 -7.35
CA LYS A 298 15.25 -21.50 -7.31
C LYS A 298 15.19 -20.32 -6.33
N LEU A 299 14.13 -19.52 -6.41
CA LEU A 299 13.90 -18.37 -5.50
C LEU A 299 13.84 -18.80 -4.04
N LYS A 300 13.08 -19.85 -3.72
CA LYS A 300 12.96 -20.41 -2.36
C LYS A 300 14.29 -20.89 -1.78
N ARG A 301 15.21 -21.38 -2.61
CA ARG A 301 16.54 -21.89 -2.18
C ARG A 301 17.58 -20.78 -2.03
N HIS A 302 17.39 -19.62 -2.65
CA HIS A 302 18.36 -18.54 -2.61
C HIS A 302 18.51 -18.00 -1.17
N PRO A 303 19.74 -17.82 -0.63
CA PRO A 303 19.95 -17.41 0.76
C PRO A 303 19.23 -16.11 1.16
N LEU A 304 19.12 -15.18 0.21
CA LEU A 304 18.43 -13.91 0.42
C LEU A 304 16.94 -14.07 0.74
N ALA A 305 16.30 -15.16 0.31
CA ALA A 305 14.89 -15.45 0.62
C ALA A 305 14.62 -15.44 2.14
N ARG A 306 15.61 -15.87 2.95
CA ARG A 306 15.49 -15.83 4.41
C ARG A 306 15.55 -14.41 4.97
N ALA A 307 16.34 -13.52 4.34
CA ALA A 307 16.49 -12.13 4.76
C ALA A 307 15.25 -11.31 4.42
N VAL A 308 14.63 -11.57 3.26
CA VAL A 308 13.43 -10.87 2.79
C VAL A 308 12.11 -11.54 3.18
N ARG A 309 12.15 -12.56 4.03
CA ARG A 309 10.98 -13.36 4.40
C ARG A 309 9.87 -12.49 5.03
N ILE A 310 8.64 -12.71 4.60
CA ILE A 310 7.45 -12.07 5.19
C ILE A 310 7.22 -12.52 6.64
N ASP A 311 6.68 -11.64 7.49
CA ASP A 311 6.30 -11.97 8.87
C ASP A 311 4.99 -12.77 8.95
N LYS A 312 4.55 -13.15 10.15
CA LYS A 312 3.32 -13.97 10.33
C LYS A 312 2.03 -13.16 10.23
N LEU A 313 2.04 -11.87 10.60
CA LEU A 313 0.83 -11.04 10.63
C LEU A 313 0.38 -10.76 9.19
N ARG A 314 1.32 -10.31 8.36
CA ARG A 314 1.04 -10.00 6.96
C ARG A 314 0.76 -11.25 6.14
N LEU A 315 1.34 -12.39 6.49
CA LEU A 315 1.01 -13.65 5.84
C LEU A 315 -0.45 -14.06 6.09
N ALA A 316 -0.92 -13.97 7.35
CA ALA A 316 -2.30 -14.28 7.71
C ALA A 316 -3.30 -13.31 7.05
N ALA A 317 -3.02 -11.99 7.07
CA ALA A 317 -3.86 -11.01 6.38
C ALA A 317 -3.88 -11.24 4.86
N LEU A 318 -2.77 -11.63 4.24
CA LEU A 318 -2.72 -11.89 2.81
C LEU A 318 -3.59 -13.08 2.43
N GLU A 319 -3.48 -14.19 3.17
CA GLU A 319 -4.34 -15.37 2.99
C GLU A 319 -5.82 -15.00 3.11
N ALA A 320 -6.20 -14.29 4.18
CA ALA A 320 -7.58 -13.88 4.39
C ALA A 320 -8.08 -12.95 3.27
N SER A 321 -7.25 -12.02 2.79
CA SER A 321 -7.61 -11.08 1.72
C SER A 321 -7.85 -11.77 0.38
N LEU A 322 -7.21 -12.93 0.15
CA LEU A 322 -7.40 -13.74 -1.07
C LEU A 322 -8.61 -14.66 -0.99
N ASN A 323 -9.13 -14.92 0.21
CA ASN A 323 -10.21 -15.88 0.47
C ASN A 323 -11.57 -15.19 0.74
N ILE A 324 -11.68 -13.89 0.49
CA ILE A 324 -12.92 -13.12 0.61
C ILE A 324 -13.42 -12.68 -0.77
N ASP A 325 -14.72 -12.45 -0.88
CA ASP A 325 -15.37 -12.10 -2.15
C ASP A 325 -14.86 -10.77 -2.74
N SER A 326 -14.58 -9.79 -1.88
CA SER A 326 -14.08 -8.48 -2.28
C SER A 326 -13.24 -7.84 -1.19
N THR A 327 -12.29 -7.01 -1.61
CA THR A 327 -11.48 -6.16 -0.73
C THR A 327 -11.98 -4.71 -0.77
N PRO A 328 -11.70 -3.88 0.24
CA PRO A 328 -12.01 -2.46 0.19
C PRO A 328 -11.44 -1.75 -1.05
N VAL A 329 -10.25 -2.15 -1.51
CA VAL A 329 -9.66 -1.60 -2.74
C VAL A 329 -10.51 -1.91 -3.95
N HIS A 330 -10.94 -3.17 -4.11
CA HIS A 330 -11.83 -3.59 -5.19
C HIS A 330 -13.18 -2.84 -5.12
N ASP A 331 -13.79 -2.76 -3.94
CA ASP A 331 -15.07 -2.05 -3.76
C ASP A 331 -14.98 -0.55 -4.09
N TYR A 332 -13.89 0.12 -3.69
CA TYR A 332 -13.71 1.55 -3.97
C TYR A 332 -13.37 1.82 -5.44
N LEU A 333 -12.63 0.91 -6.07
CA LEU A 333 -12.31 0.94 -7.49
C LEU A 333 -13.60 0.84 -8.33
N HIS A 334 -14.47 -0.11 -7.99
CA HIS A 334 -15.72 -0.42 -8.69
C HIS A 334 -16.96 0.30 -8.13
N ALA A 335 -16.77 1.34 -7.31
CA ALA A 335 -17.90 2.07 -6.74
C ALA A 335 -18.71 2.80 -7.83
N GLU A 336 -20.02 2.55 -7.84
CA GLU A 336 -20.96 3.10 -8.82
C GLU A 336 -21.11 4.63 -8.69
N PRO A 337 -20.94 5.40 -9.78
CA PRO A 337 -21.01 6.86 -9.74
C PRO A 337 -22.32 7.42 -9.16
N ASP A 338 -23.46 6.81 -9.50
CA ASP A 338 -24.77 7.26 -9.00
C ASP A 338 -24.93 7.02 -7.50
N ALA A 339 -24.37 5.93 -6.97
CA ALA A 339 -24.35 5.67 -5.53
C ALA A 339 -23.47 6.69 -4.79
N LEU A 340 -22.31 7.05 -5.36
CA LEU A 340 -21.45 8.11 -4.83
C LEU A 340 -22.14 9.47 -4.84
N LYS A 341 -22.89 9.78 -5.91
CA LYS A 341 -23.69 11.00 -5.99
C LYS A 341 -24.72 11.08 -4.88
N ALA A 342 -25.51 10.03 -4.68
CA ALA A 342 -26.52 9.97 -3.64
C ALA A 342 -25.92 10.14 -2.24
N ARG A 343 -24.74 9.55 -1.98
CA ARG A 343 -24.00 9.74 -0.73
C ARG A 343 -23.50 11.17 -0.55
N ALA A 344 -22.96 11.78 -1.60
CA ALA A 344 -22.52 13.19 -1.59
C ALA A 344 -23.69 14.14 -1.35
N GLU A 345 -24.85 13.94 -1.99
CA GLU A 345 -26.07 14.71 -1.78
C GLU A 345 -26.58 14.59 -0.34
N ALA A 346 -26.61 13.38 0.22
CA ALA A 346 -27.00 13.15 1.61
C ALA A 346 -26.04 13.82 2.60
N LEU A 347 -24.74 13.85 2.31
CA LEU A 347 -23.74 14.53 3.11
C LEU A 347 -23.91 16.05 3.03
N ALA A 348 -24.02 16.61 1.82
CA ALA A 348 -24.22 18.04 1.57
C ALA A 348 -25.51 18.56 2.23
N ALA A 349 -26.59 17.79 2.21
CA ALA A 349 -27.83 18.14 2.90
C ALA A 349 -27.67 18.32 4.42
N LYS A 350 -26.67 17.66 5.04
CA LYS A 350 -26.40 17.72 6.49
C LYS A 350 -25.41 18.82 6.88
N VAL A 351 -24.46 19.13 6.00
CA VAL A 351 -23.31 20.00 6.34
C VAL A 351 -23.21 21.25 5.47
N GLY A 352 -24.08 21.40 4.47
CA GLY A 352 -23.94 22.40 3.42
C GLY A 352 -22.92 21.99 2.36
N GLY A 353 -22.59 22.93 1.47
CA GLY A 353 -21.70 22.70 0.32
C GLY A 353 -22.44 22.37 -0.97
N THR A 354 -21.66 22.22 -2.05
CA THR A 354 -22.16 21.94 -3.40
C THR A 354 -21.72 20.56 -3.84
N VAL A 355 -22.63 19.74 -4.36
CA VAL A 355 -22.28 18.45 -4.95
C VAL A 355 -21.76 18.68 -6.37
N VAL A 356 -20.53 18.25 -6.63
CA VAL A 356 -19.84 18.46 -7.91
C VAL A 356 -19.31 17.15 -8.48
N PRO A 357 -19.28 16.97 -9.81
CA PRO A 357 -18.56 15.87 -10.43
C PRO A 357 -17.09 15.91 -10.01
N HIS A 358 -16.56 14.77 -9.59
CA HIS A 358 -15.17 14.64 -9.19
C HIS A 358 -14.64 13.25 -9.55
N ASP A 359 -13.66 13.22 -10.44
CA ASP A 359 -12.97 11.97 -10.76
C ASP A 359 -11.99 11.62 -9.63
N GLY A 360 -12.27 10.50 -8.97
CA GLY A 360 -11.33 9.82 -8.11
C GLY A 360 -10.15 9.26 -8.90
N ARG A 361 -9.20 8.64 -8.20
CA ARG A 361 -8.00 8.07 -8.82
C ARG A 361 -7.68 6.72 -8.20
N VAL A 362 -7.11 5.83 -9.00
CA VAL A 362 -6.51 4.58 -8.49
C VAL A 362 -5.38 4.90 -7.50
N GLY A 363 -4.48 5.83 -7.84
CA GLY A 363 -3.43 6.32 -6.95
C GLY A 363 -2.06 5.69 -7.19
N GLY A 364 -1.18 5.78 -6.18
CA GLY A 364 0.20 5.27 -6.24
C GLY A 364 0.23 3.76 -6.01
N GLY A 365 -0.32 3.00 -6.96
CA GLY A 365 -0.53 1.57 -6.78
C GLY A 365 -0.83 0.77 -8.06
N GLY A 366 -0.86 1.41 -9.22
CA GLY A 366 -1.34 0.82 -10.46
C GLY A 366 -2.19 1.84 -11.21
N ALA A 367 -2.28 1.69 -12.53
CA ALA A 367 -3.06 2.54 -13.44
C ALA A 367 -2.92 4.06 -13.14
N PRO A 368 -1.70 4.61 -13.21
CA PRO A 368 -1.44 5.98 -12.78
C PRO A 368 -2.24 6.98 -13.62
N GLY A 369 -2.97 7.85 -12.93
CA GLY A 369 -3.79 8.89 -13.57
C GLY A 369 -5.09 8.39 -14.19
N PHE A 370 -5.46 7.11 -14.02
CA PHE A 370 -6.74 6.60 -14.50
C PHE A 370 -7.91 7.26 -13.73
N PRO A 371 -8.83 7.96 -14.42
CA PRO A 371 -9.95 8.64 -13.77
C PRO A 371 -11.01 7.62 -13.33
N LEU A 372 -11.53 7.80 -12.11
CA LEU A 372 -12.65 7.03 -11.58
C LEU A 372 -13.87 7.95 -11.44
N PRO A 373 -14.82 7.94 -12.40
CA PRO A 373 -15.96 8.85 -12.41
C PRO A 373 -16.73 8.82 -11.09
N GLY A 374 -16.93 9.99 -10.49
CA GLY A 374 -17.51 10.10 -9.15
C GLY A 374 -18.03 11.50 -8.83
N TRP A 375 -18.30 11.71 -7.55
CA TRP A 375 -18.90 12.93 -7.02
C TRP A 375 -18.28 13.27 -5.67
N ALA A 376 -18.16 14.57 -5.39
CA ALA A 376 -17.67 15.07 -4.11
C ALA A 376 -18.58 16.19 -3.60
N VAL A 377 -18.49 16.46 -2.30
CA VAL A 377 -19.03 17.69 -1.70
C VAL A 377 -17.92 18.73 -1.68
N ALA A 378 -18.13 19.84 -2.39
CA ALA A 378 -17.27 21.02 -2.37
C ALA A 378 -17.65 21.92 -1.17
N LEU A 379 -16.64 22.25 -0.38
CA LEU A 379 -16.70 23.08 0.82
C LEU A 379 -15.61 24.16 0.79
N ASP A 380 -15.68 25.12 1.70
CA ASP A 380 -14.62 26.13 1.85
C ASP A 380 -13.27 25.47 2.21
N GLN A 381 -12.20 25.89 1.53
CA GLN A 381 -10.85 25.35 1.77
C GLN A 381 -10.32 25.59 3.20
N SER A 382 -10.84 26.59 3.93
CA SER A 382 -10.47 26.87 5.32
C SER A 382 -10.67 25.64 6.21
N LEU A 383 -11.68 24.81 5.90
CA LEU A 383 -12.05 23.62 6.67
C LEU A 383 -11.03 22.49 6.55
N ALA A 384 -10.10 22.55 5.58
CA ALA A 384 -9.18 21.46 5.30
C ALA A 384 -8.21 21.19 6.47
N ALA A 385 -7.65 22.24 7.09
CA ALA A 385 -6.75 22.09 8.24
C ALA A 385 -7.49 21.66 9.54
N PRO A 386 -8.63 22.26 9.91
CA PRO A 386 -9.47 21.78 11.00
C PRO A 386 -9.86 20.30 10.88
N LEU A 387 -10.24 19.84 9.67
CA LEU A 387 -10.59 18.43 9.46
C LEU A 387 -9.39 17.48 9.57
N ARG A 388 -8.21 17.87 9.06
CA ARG A 388 -6.98 17.06 9.17
C ARG A 388 -6.44 16.98 10.60
N THR A 389 -6.73 17.97 11.43
CA THR A 389 -6.29 18.04 12.84
C THR A 389 -7.39 17.66 13.84
N GLY A 390 -8.59 17.38 13.34
CA GLY A 390 -9.77 17.04 14.11
C GLY A 390 -9.75 15.62 14.69
N THR A 391 -10.84 15.24 15.34
CA THR A 391 -11.08 13.85 15.76
C THR A 391 -12.56 13.52 15.48
N PRO A 392 -12.86 12.64 14.50
CA PRO A 392 -11.92 11.90 13.65
C PRO A 392 -11.15 12.81 12.69
N VAL A 393 -10.00 12.33 12.20
CA VAL A 393 -9.25 13.00 11.12
C VAL A 393 -9.93 12.68 9.79
N VAL A 394 -10.35 13.71 9.06
CA VAL A 394 -10.90 13.58 7.70
C VAL A 394 -9.93 14.24 6.73
N LEU A 395 -9.49 13.48 5.73
CA LEU A 395 -8.60 13.98 4.69
C LEU A 395 -9.37 14.12 3.38
N GLY A 396 -9.74 15.36 3.04
CA GLY A 396 -10.24 15.72 1.71
C GLY A 396 -9.14 16.24 0.79
N ARG A 397 -9.50 16.57 -0.45
CA ARG A 397 -8.59 17.13 -1.45
C ARG A 397 -8.88 18.61 -1.68
N VAL A 398 -7.86 19.47 -1.57
CA VAL A 398 -7.99 20.88 -1.96
C VAL A 398 -7.69 21.02 -3.46
N HIS A 399 -8.60 21.63 -4.20
CA HIS A 399 -8.47 21.87 -5.64
C HIS A 399 -9.23 23.15 -6.01
N GLU A 400 -8.60 24.03 -6.79
CA GLU A 400 -9.21 25.30 -7.24
C GLU A 400 -9.89 26.10 -6.11
N ASP A 401 -9.18 26.26 -4.98
CA ASP A 401 -9.66 26.96 -3.76
C ASP A 401 -10.87 26.33 -3.04
N GLU A 402 -11.28 25.11 -3.43
CA GLU A 402 -12.32 24.34 -2.76
C GLU A 402 -11.76 23.10 -2.05
N LEU A 403 -12.36 22.73 -0.92
CA LEU A 403 -12.15 21.45 -0.29
C LEU A 403 -13.17 20.44 -0.80
N LEU A 404 -12.69 19.40 -1.47
CA LEU A 404 -13.48 18.30 -1.97
C LEU A 404 -13.48 17.13 -0.97
N ILE A 405 -14.68 16.68 -0.61
CA ILE A 405 -14.94 15.50 0.21
C ILE A 405 -15.56 14.42 -0.69
N ASP A 406 -14.75 13.49 -1.15
CA ASP A 406 -15.16 12.36 -1.98
C ASP A 406 -15.47 11.13 -1.10
N PRO A 407 -16.71 10.60 -1.07
CA PRO A 407 -17.09 9.48 -0.23
C PRO A 407 -16.61 8.10 -0.74
N ARG A 408 -15.97 8.02 -1.92
CA ARG A 408 -15.55 6.76 -2.56
C ARG A 408 -14.77 5.85 -1.63
N CYS A 409 -13.78 6.40 -0.93
CA CYS A 409 -12.84 5.63 -0.10
C CYS A 409 -13.23 5.63 1.39
N VAL A 410 -14.53 5.82 1.66
CA VAL A 410 -15.12 5.85 3.00
C VAL A 410 -16.17 4.75 3.06
N PRO A 411 -16.12 3.83 4.04
CA PRO A 411 -17.21 2.88 4.26
C PRO A 411 -18.54 3.62 4.50
N PRO A 412 -19.65 3.27 3.83
CA PRO A 412 -20.92 3.99 3.94
C PRO A 412 -21.41 4.19 5.37
N GLU A 413 -21.21 3.19 6.24
CA GLU A 413 -21.55 3.23 7.66
C GLU A 413 -20.81 4.32 8.43
N ARG A 414 -19.69 4.85 7.90
CA ARG A 414 -18.88 5.92 8.51
C ARG A 414 -19.17 7.31 7.95
N ASP A 415 -20.11 7.47 7.02
CA ASP A 415 -20.49 8.80 6.47
C ASP A 415 -20.93 9.78 7.57
N HIS A 416 -21.55 9.27 8.64
CA HIS A 416 -21.96 10.07 9.79
C HIS A 416 -20.77 10.69 10.56
N GLU A 417 -19.62 10.02 10.58
CA GLU A 417 -18.40 10.53 11.21
C GLU A 417 -17.83 11.72 10.45
N ILE A 418 -17.89 11.68 9.11
CA ILE A 418 -17.47 12.78 8.25
C ILE A 418 -18.38 13.99 8.47
N ALA A 419 -19.70 13.77 8.46
CA ALA A 419 -20.66 14.84 8.68
C ALA A 419 -20.44 15.54 10.04
N ALA A 420 -20.23 14.76 11.10
CA ALA A 420 -19.96 15.28 12.43
C ALA A 420 -18.65 16.09 12.49
N ALA A 421 -17.58 15.60 11.85
CA ALA A 421 -16.30 16.30 11.79
C ALA A 421 -16.41 17.65 11.08
N ILE A 422 -17.14 17.71 9.96
CA ILE A 422 -17.38 18.96 9.21
C ILE A 422 -18.15 19.96 10.05
N GLN A 423 -19.24 19.55 10.69
CA GLN A 423 -20.04 20.44 11.56
C GLN A 423 -19.25 20.94 12.78
N ILE A 424 -18.30 20.15 13.30
CA ILE A 424 -17.40 20.62 14.36
C ILE A 424 -16.42 21.67 13.82
N ALA A 425 -15.86 21.46 12.63
CA ALA A 425 -14.95 22.40 12.00
C ALA A 425 -15.64 23.75 11.69
N GLN A 426 -16.85 23.71 11.14
CA GLN A 426 -17.65 24.91 10.81
C GLN A 426 -18.05 25.77 12.01
N ARG A 427 -18.02 25.23 13.24
CA ARG A 427 -18.35 25.97 14.47
C ARG A 427 -17.15 26.70 15.08
N LYS A 428 -15.94 26.45 14.56
CA LYS A 428 -14.69 27.06 15.06
C LYS A 428 -14.25 28.28 14.25
N ASP A 429 -14.84 28.46 13.08
CA ASP A 429 -14.85 29.71 12.31
C ASP A 429 -16.03 30.58 12.76
#